data_AF-D4K0K7-F1
#
_entry.id   AF-D4K0K7-F1
#
_cell.length_a   1.000
_cell.length_b   1.000
_cell.length_c   1.000
_cell.angle_alpha   90.00
_cell.angle_beta   90.00
_cell.angle_gamma   90.00
#
_symmetry.space_group_name_H-M   'P 1'
#
loop_
_entity.id
_entity.type
_entity.pdbx_description
1 polymer ?
#
loop_
_entity_poly.entity_id
_entity_poly.type
_entity_poly.pdbx_seq_one_letter_code
_entity_poly.pdbx_strand_id
1 'polypeptide(L)'
;MKMLKKLLAVVLTGAMALTLLTACGGNAVRDKDIADALNDIVKSSVAAGKHENYTFKPRADEQAMAKAIAALPESDRNIKGGELSPKVKEILGINENGANKNNFVWYGSVFADEIGATGQAYHAMNEILSENAVKNKPEGKKPADIRYIGTALGTMTIPGGKQTTVRIIVVTAEAK
;
A
#
# COMPACT_ATOMS: atom_id res chain seq x y z
N MET A 1 11.84 -10.17 43.51
CA MET A 1 10.96 -9.36 42.63
C MET A 1 11.79 -8.67 41.54
N LYS A 2 11.95 -9.25 40.34
CA LYS A 2 12.57 -8.54 39.20
C LYS A 2 12.29 -9.11 37.80
N MET A 3 11.44 -10.13 37.67
CA MET A 3 11.23 -10.82 36.38
C MET A 3 9.79 -10.78 35.85
N LEU A 4 8.80 -10.35 36.65
CA LEU A 4 7.40 -10.31 36.20
C LEU A 4 7.06 -9.08 35.33
N LYS A 5 7.87 -8.00 35.40
CA LYS A 5 7.65 -6.78 34.61
C LYS A 5 8.08 -6.89 33.14
N LYS A 6 8.86 -7.91 32.77
CA LYS A 6 9.36 -8.07 31.39
C LYS A 6 8.44 -8.86 30.46
N LEU A 7 7.54 -9.70 31.00
CA LEU A 7 6.55 -10.40 30.18
C LEU A 7 5.36 -9.50 29.79
N LEU A 8 4.99 -8.53 30.64
CA LEU A 8 3.85 -7.63 30.39
C LEU A 8 4.07 -6.70 29.19
N ALA A 9 5.32 -6.39 28.85
CA ALA A 9 5.66 -5.50 27.74
C ALA A 9 5.59 -6.18 26.35
N VAL A 10 5.61 -7.52 26.29
CA VAL A 10 5.51 -8.28 25.03
C VAL A 10 4.07 -8.69 24.73
N VAL A 11 3.17 -8.68 25.72
CA VAL A 11 1.75 -9.01 25.51
C VAL A 11 0.95 -7.82 24.95
N LEU A 12 1.39 -6.58 25.19
CA LEU A 12 0.64 -5.40 24.76
C LEU A 12 0.72 -5.12 23.24
N THR A 13 1.74 -5.66 22.56
CA THR A 13 1.85 -5.65 21.08
C THR A 13 1.35 -6.94 20.44
N GLY A 14 1.11 -8.01 21.21
CA GLY A 14 0.62 -9.29 20.71
C GLY A 14 -0.91 -9.37 20.57
N ALA A 15 -1.67 -8.66 21.41
CA ALA A 15 -3.13 -8.68 21.35
C ALA A 15 -3.70 -7.85 20.18
N MET A 16 -3.03 -6.74 19.80
CA MET A 16 -3.43 -5.97 18.62
C MET A 16 -3.01 -6.65 17.30
N ALA A 17 -2.01 -7.53 17.31
CA ALA A 17 -1.66 -8.33 16.12
C ALA A 17 -2.68 -9.46 15.88
N LEU A 18 -3.25 -10.04 16.94
CA LEU A 18 -4.21 -11.14 16.82
C LEU A 18 -5.60 -10.68 16.31
N THR A 19 -5.99 -9.43 16.56
CA THR A 19 -7.21 -8.85 15.97
C THR A 19 -7.05 -8.46 14.50
N LEU A 20 -5.82 -8.25 14.00
CA LEU A 20 -5.55 -8.00 12.57
C LEU A 20 -5.70 -9.25 11.70
N LEU A 21 -5.56 -10.44 12.28
CA LEU A 21 -5.61 -11.73 11.58
C LEU A 21 -7.03 -12.34 11.54
N THR A 22 -8.00 -11.77 12.25
CA THR A 22 -9.38 -12.29 12.26
C THR A 22 -10.29 -11.43 11.39
N ALA A 23 -10.14 -11.56 10.07
CA ALA A 23 -11.14 -11.13 9.11
C ALA A 23 -11.55 -12.32 8.22
N CYS A 24 -12.00 -13.40 8.87
CA CYS A 24 -12.83 -14.38 8.20
C CYS A 24 -14.28 -13.85 8.23
N GLY A 25 -14.75 -13.29 7.12
CA GLY A 25 -16.09 -12.68 7.08
C GLY A 25 -16.47 -12.02 5.75
N GLY A 26 -16.84 -12.84 4.77
CA GLY A 26 -17.94 -12.61 3.81
C GLY A 26 -17.94 -11.44 2.82
N ASN A 27 -17.19 -10.35 3.03
CA ASN A 27 -17.14 -9.21 2.10
C ASN A 27 -15.78 -9.14 1.41
N ALA A 28 -15.80 -9.09 0.08
CA ALA A 28 -14.60 -8.81 -0.71
C ALA A 28 -14.01 -7.46 -0.30
N VAL A 29 -12.73 -7.43 0.06
CA VAL A 29 -12.02 -6.19 0.42
C VAL A 29 -12.03 -5.22 -0.78
N ARG A 30 -12.59 -4.03 -0.58
CA ARG A 30 -12.69 -2.94 -1.56
C ARG A 30 -11.67 -1.84 -1.26
N ASP A 31 -11.49 -0.94 -2.21
CA ASP A 31 -10.61 0.23 -2.06
C ASP A 31 -10.95 1.06 -0.83
N LYS A 32 -12.25 1.25 -0.55
CA LYS A 32 -12.70 1.94 0.65
C LYS A 32 -12.26 1.26 1.93
N ASP A 33 -12.31 -0.07 1.99
CA ASP A 33 -11.97 -0.81 3.20
C ASP A 33 -10.45 -0.73 3.47
N ILE A 34 -9.62 -0.73 2.42
CA ILE A 34 -8.18 -0.47 2.53
C ILE A 34 -7.89 0.98 2.92
N ALA A 35 -8.55 1.95 2.30
CA ALA A 35 -8.35 3.37 2.59
C ALA A 35 -8.74 3.71 4.04
N ASP A 36 -9.88 3.20 4.52
CA ASP A 36 -10.33 3.39 5.90
C ASP A 36 -9.32 2.77 6.89
N ALA A 37 -8.85 1.54 6.63
CA ALA A 37 -7.82 0.90 7.46
C ALA A 37 -6.48 1.67 7.47
N LEU A 38 -6.03 2.18 6.32
CA LEU A 38 -4.84 3.03 6.24
C LEU A 38 -5.02 4.34 7.02
N ASN A 39 -6.20 4.96 6.92
CA ASN A 39 -6.52 6.18 7.67
C ASN A 39 -6.49 5.94 9.19
N ASP A 40 -6.97 4.79 9.66
CA ASP A 40 -6.91 4.45 11.07
C ASP A 40 -5.48 4.21 11.55
N ILE A 41 -4.64 3.56 10.73
CA ILE A 41 -3.20 3.46 11.00
C ILE A 41 -2.56 4.85 11.12
N VAL A 42 -2.84 5.76 10.18
CA VAL A 42 -2.30 7.14 10.22
C VAL A 42 -2.76 7.86 11.48
N LYS A 43 -4.05 7.82 11.83
CA LYS A 43 -4.58 8.45 13.06
C LYS A 43 -3.87 7.91 14.31
N SER A 44 -3.73 6.60 14.44
CA SER A 44 -3.02 5.99 15.58
C SER A 44 -1.56 6.40 15.63
N SER A 45 -0.89 6.47 14.48
CA SER A 45 0.49 6.93 14.34
C SER A 45 0.69 8.41 14.68
N VAL A 46 -0.25 9.28 14.27
CA VAL A 46 -0.26 10.71 14.60
C VAL A 46 -0.49 10.90 16.10
N ALA A 47 -1.44 10.18 16.71
CA ALA A 47 -1.67 10.21 18.15
C ALA A 47 -0.45 9.77 18.97
N ALA A 48 0.39 8.90 18.39
CA ALA A 48 1.67 8.48 18.98
C ALA A 48 2.86 9.42 18.65
N GLY A 49 2.64 10.52 17.90
CA GLY A 49 3.68 11.48 17.52
C GLY A 49 4.68 10.97 16.47
N LYS A 50 4.32 9.95 15.68
CA LYS A 50 5.26 9.24 14.78
C LYS A 50 5.16 9.63 13.31
N HIS A 51 4.07 10.25 12.87
CA HIS A 51 3.82 10.53 11.45
C HIS A 51 3.17 11.90 11.23
N GLU A 52 3.36 12.44 10.03
CA GLU A 52 2.61 13.59 9.52
C GLU A 52 1.12 13.22 9.34
N ASN A 53 0.22 14.21 9.51
CA ASN A 53 -1.21 14.00 9.36
C ASN A 53 -1.60 14.06 7.86
N TYR A 54 -1.97 12.92 7.29
CA TYR A 54 -2.49 12.80 5.92
C TYR A 54 -3.61 11.76 5.86
N THR A 55 -4.37 11.76 4.77
CA THR A 55 -5.55 10.91 4.58
C THR A 55 -5.58 10.26 3.20
N PHE A 56 -6.09 9.04 3.15
CA PHE A 56 -6.31 8.28 1.93
C PHE A 56 -7.76 8.40 1.47
N LYS A 57 -7.97 8.68 0.18
CA LYS A 57 -9.29 8.71 -0.46
C LYS A 57 -9.31 7.78 -1.67
N PRO A 58 -10.24 6.81 -1.73
CA PRO A 58 -10.44 6.03 -2.94
C PRO A 58 -10.76 6.94 -4.13
N ARG A 59 -10.15 6.69 -5.28
CA ARG A 59 -10.47 7.42 -6.52
C ARG A 59 -10.42 6.49 -7.74
N ALA A 60 -11.29 6.77 -8.71
CA ALA A 60 -11.49 5.93 -9.88
C ALA A 60 -10.22 5.82 -10.74
N ASP A 61 -9.44 6.89 -10.87
CA ASP A 61 -8.21 6.90 -11.68
C ASP A 61 -7.17 5.92 -11.13
N GLU A 62 -6.91 5.94 -9.82
CA GLU A 62 -5.99 4.98 -9.17
C GLU A 62 -6.52 3.55 -9.24
N GLN A 63 -7.84 3.38 -9.15
CA GLN A 63 -8.44 2.05 -9.31
C GLN A 63 -8.23 1.53 -10.74
N ALA A 64 -8.40 2.40 -11.75
CA ALA A 64 -8.15 2.06 -13.14
C ALA A 64 -6.67 1.71 -13.38
N MET A 65 -5.73 2.47 -12.81
CA MET A 65 -4.29 2.15 -12.84
C MET A 65 -4.00 0.80 -12.21
N ALA A 66 -4.53 0.53 -11.01
CA ALA A 66 -4.33 -0.75 -10.33
C ALA A 66 -4.89 -1.93 -11.15
N LYS A 67 -6.09 -1.78 -11.75
CA LYS A 67 -6.71 -2.79 -12.62
C LYS A 67 -5.89 -3.03 -13.89
N ALA A 68 -5.41 -1.97 -14.53
CA ALA A 68 -4.59 -2.08 -15.73
C ALA A 68 -3.27 -2.79 -15.43
N ILE A 69 -2.61 -2.48 -14.31
CA ILE A 69 -1.39 -3.19 -13.89
C ILE A 69 -1.69 -4.66 -13.54
N ALA A 70 -2.80 -4.91 -12.84
CA ALA A 70 -3.23 -6.27 -12.50
C ALA A 70 -3.62 -7.12 -13.73
N ALA A 71 -3.86 -6.50 -14.89
CA ALA A 71 -4.11 -7.19 -16.16
C ALA A 71 -2.83 -7.48 -16.96
N LEU A 72 -1.70 -6.82 -16.65
CA LEU A 72 -0.42 -7.10 -17.32
C LEU A 72 0.08 -8.50 -17.00
N PRO A 73 0.82 -9.18 -17.88
CA PRO A 73 1.59 -10.36 -17.51
C PRO A 73 2.55 -10.05 -16.35
N GLU A 74 2.76 -11.00 -15.44
CA GLU A 74 3.65 -10.80 -14.28
C GLU A 74 5.06 -10.33 -14.71
N SER A 75 5.59 -10.87 -15.81
CA SER A 75 6.87 -10.45 -16.42
C SER A 75 6.96 -8.96 -16.73
N ASP A 76 5.82 -8.34 -17.01
CA ASP A 76 5.68 -6.93 -17.40
C ASP A 76 5.42 -6.02 -16.19
N ARG A 77 5.13 -6.58 -15.02
CA ARG A 77 4.96 -5.84 -13.75
C ARG A 77 6.26 -5.70 -12.96
N ASN A 78 7.24 -6.55 -13.26
CA ASN A 78 8.45 -6.69 -12.47
C ASN A 78 9.35 -5.45 -12.52
N ILE A 79 9.95 -5.15 -11.36
CA ILE A 79 11.02 -4.17 -11.24
C ILE A 79 12.31 -4.84 -11.70
N LYS A 80 12.94 -4.32 -12.76
CA LYS A 80 14.23 -4.82 -13.27
C LYS A 80 15.33 -3.80 -12.94
N GLY A 81 16.36 -4.23 -12.22
CA GLY A 81 17.48 -3.36 -11.84
C GLY A 81 17.07 -2.19 -10.93
N GLY A 82 15.97 -2.30 -10.18
CA GLY A 82 15.41 -1.22 -9.36
C GLY A 82 14.45 -0.29 -10.10
N GLU A 83 14.26 -0.46 -11.42
CA GLU A 83 13.35 0.35 -12.22
C GLU A 83 12.03 -0.36 -12.56
N LEU A 84 10.94 0.42 -12.57
CA LEU A 84 9.66 -0.02 -13.10
C LEU A 84 9.74 -0.31 -14.60
N SER A 85 8.97 -1.30 -15.06
CA SER A 85 8.84 -1.55 -16.50
C SER A 85 8.23 -0.34 -17.23
N PRO A 86 8.55 -0.13 -18.52
CA PRO A 86 7.97 0.97 -19.31
C PRO A 86 6.44 0.96 -19.31
N LYS A 87 5.82 -0.23 -19.39
CA LYS A 87 4.35 -0.39 -19.35
C LYS A 87 3.77 0.08 -18.01
N VAL A 88 4.41 -0.25 -16.90
CA VAL A 88 3.96 0.22 -15.58
C VAL A 88 4.16 1.72 -15.44
N LYS A 89 5.28 2.29 -15.92
CA LYS A 89 5.52 3.75 -15.92
C LYS A 89 4.44 4.49 -16.74
N GLU A 90 4.06 3.93 -17.88
CA GLU A 90 2.99 4.46 -18.74
C GLU A 90 1.63 4.44 -18.04
N ILE A 91 1.22 3.28 -17.48
CA ILE A 91 -0.05 3.17 -16.76
C ILE A 91 -0.10 4.11 -15.55
N LEU A 92 0.99 4.21 -14.79
CA LEU A 92 1.09 5.13 -13.66
C LEU A 92 1.14 6.60 -14.09
N GLY A 93 1.34 6.89 -15.38
CA GLY A 93 1.40 8.24 -15.92
C GLY A 93 2.60 9.04 -15.41
N ILE A 94 3.73 8.40 -15.11
CA ILE A 94 4.92 9.08 -14.55
C ILE A 94 5.95 9.50 -15.62
N ASN A 95 5.66 9.24 -16.89
CA ASN A 95 6.45 9.70 -18.02
C ASN A 95 6.32 11.22 -18.21
N GLU A 96 7.18 11.82 -19.05
CA GLU A 96 7.26 13.29 -19.23
C GLU A 96 5.96 14.00 -19.64
N ASN A 97 5.00 13.27 -20.24
CA ASN A 97 3.69 13.79 -20.65
C ASN A 97 2.52 13.13 -19.91
N GLY A 98 2.81 12.34 -18.87
CA GLY A 98 1.80 11.61 -18.12
C GLY A 98 1.12 12.45 -17.05
N ALA A 99 -0.11 12.05 -16.67
CA ALA A 99 -0.94 12.76 -15.70
C ALA A 99 -0.30 12.87 -14.30
N ASN A 100 0.65 12.00 -13.97
CA ASN A 100 1.35 11.96 -12.69
C ASN A 100 2.83 12.36 -12.78
N LYS A 101 3.28 12.98 -13.88
CA LYS A 101 4.66 13.48 -14.03
C LYS A 101 5.12 14.29 -12.81
N ASN A 102 4.24 15.15 -12.30
CA ASN A 102 4.53 16.07 -11.20
C ASN A 102 3.91 15.63 -9.86
N ASN A 103 3.40 14.40 -9.78
CA ASN A 103 2.75 13.88 -8.58
C ASN A 103 3.65 12.84 -7.91
N PHE A 104 3.55 12.76 -6.58
CA PHE A 104 4.09 11.64 -5.84
C PHE A 104 3.29 10.38 -6.20
N VAL A 105 3.98 9.31 -6.57
CA VAL A 105 3.35 8.03 -6.93
C VAL A 105 3.99 6.90 -6.15
N TRP A 106 3.17 6.07 -5.52
CA TRP A 106 3.56 4.79 -4.92
C TRP A 106 2.82 3.65 -5.61
N TYR A 107 3.54 2.55 -5.79
CA TYR A 107 3.00 1.34 -6.41
C TYR A 107 3.67 0.11 -5.82
N GLY A 108 2.87 -0.93 -5.56
CA GLY A 108 3.34 -2.23 -5.13
C GLY A 108 2.20 -3.24 -5.03
N SER A 109 2.52 -4.40 -4.46
CA SER A 109 1.55 -5.48 -4.24
C SER A 109 1.67 -6.03 -2.82
N VAL A 110 0.53 -6.33 -2.19
CA VAL A 110 0.47 -7.02 -0.88
C VAL A 110 -0.25 -8.35 -1.01
N PHE A 111 0.04 -9.32 -0.15
CA PHE A 111 -0.71 -10.58 -0.10
C PHE A 111 -2.18 -10.31 0.24
N ALA A 112 -3.09 -10.96 -0.50
CA ALA A 112 -4.53 -10.77 -0.33
C ALA A 112 -5.24 -11.99 0.28
N ASP A 113 -4.76 -13.20 -0.04
CA ASP A 113 -5.34 -14.43 0.51
C ASP A 113 -5.19 -14.45 2.04
N GLU A 114 -6.27 -14.80 2.74
CA GLU A 114 -6.32 -14.97 4.20
C GLU A 114 -5.98 -13.72 5.04
N ILE A 115 -5.74 -12.57 4.39
CA ILE A 115 -5.42 -11.30 5.06
C ILE A 115 -6.58 -10.32 4.88
N GLY A 116 -7.15 -9.84 5.99
CA GLY A 116 -8.19 -8.80 5.97
C GLY A 116 -7.69 -7.43 5.51
N ALA A 117 -8.61 -6.49 5.32
CA ALA A 117 -8.28 -5.12 4.90
C ALA A 117 -7.21 -4.46 5.78
N THR A 118 -7.27 -4.65 7.10
CA THR A 118 -6.31 -4.06 8.03
C THR A 118 -4.92 -4.67 7.92
N GLY A 119 -4.81 -6.00 7.75
CA GLY A 119 -3.51 -6.64 7.52
C GLY A 119 -2.88 -6.22 6.20
N GLN A 120 -3.70 -6.07 5.14
CA GLN A 120 -3.24 -5.56 3.85
C GLN A 120 -2.79 -4.10 3.93
N ALA A 121 -3.53 -3.25 4.65
CA ALA A 121 -3.17 -1.86 4.89
C ALA A 121 -1.87 -1.72 5.68
N TYR A 122 -1.65 -2.56 6.71
CA TYR A 122 -0.40 -2.56 7.48
C TYR A 122 0.81 -2.93 6.62
N HIS A 123 0.67 -3.97 5.78
CA HIS A 123 1.71 -4.35 4.82
C HIS A 123 2.00 -3.21 3.83
N ALA A 124 0.96 -2.60 3.27
CA ALA A 124 1.10 -1.48 2.34
C ALA A 124 1.80 -0.27 2.98
N MET A 125 1.44 0.07 4.22
CA MET A 125 2.05 1.18 4.95
C MET A 125 3.57 1.00 5.11
N ASN A 126 4.02 -0.20 5.47
CA ASN A 126 5.42 -0.46 5.76
C ASN A 126 6.27 -0.62 4.50
N GLU A 127 5.76 -1.32 3.48
CA GLU A 127 6.57 -1.73 2.33
C GLU A 127 6.35 -0.85 1.09
N ILE A 128 5.16 -0.27 0.93
CA ILE A 128 4.77 0.44 -0.29
C ILE A 128 4.74 1.95 -0.08
N LEU A 129 4.25 2.43 1.05
CA LEU A 129 3.93 3.85 1.27
C LEU A 129 5.01 4.62 2.02
N SER A 130 6.19 4.01 2.20
CA SER A 130 7.34 4.68 2.79
C SER A 130 7.91 5.75 1.83
N GLU A 131 8.62 6.74 2.39
CA GLU A 131 9.25 7.79 1.58
C GLU A 131 10.29 7.21 0.61
N ASN A 132 10.97 6.13 1.01
CA ASN A 132 11.98 5.46 0.18
C ASN A 132 11.37 4.57 -0.91
N ALA A 133 10.09 4.21 -0.80
CA ALA A 133 9.41 3.35 -1.75
C ALA A 133 8.74 4.12 -2.89
N VAL A 134 8.76 5.46 -2.86
CA VAL A 134 8.17 6.33 -3.86
C VAL A 134 8.74 6.03 -5.26
N LYS A 135 7.85 5.96 -6.25
CA LYS A 135 8.17 5.62 -7.65
C LYS A 135 8.28 6.85 -8.55
N ASN A 136 7.63 7.95 -8.17
CA ASN A 136 7.87 9.27 -8.74
C ASN A 136 7.94 10.29 -7.61
N LYS A 137 9.08 10.96 -7.45
CA LYS A 137 9.34 11.96 -6.40
C LYS A 137 9.70 13.29 -7.03
N PRO A 138 8.76 14.24 -7.12
CA PRO A 138 9.07 15.61 -7.53
C PRO A 138 10.14 16.22 -6.61
N GLU A 139 11.21 16.77 -7.21
CA GLU A 139 12.38 17.26 -6.48
C GLU A 139 12.03 18.49 -5.62
N GLY A 140 12.53 18.52 -4.38
CA GLY A 140 12.34 19.64 -3.45
C GLY A 140 10.90 19.82 -2.95
N LYS A 141 10.00 18.86 -3.22
CA LYS A 141 8.58 18.92 -2.87
C LYS A 141 8.21 17.94 -1.75
N LYS A 142 7.04 18.15 -1.16
CA LYS A 142 6.38 17.19 -0.26
C LYS A 142 5.06 16.70 -0.86
N PRO A 143 4.61 15.48 -0.55
CA PRO A 143 3.29 15.04 -0.96
C PRO A 143 2.19 15.81 -0.23
N ALA A 144 1.08 16.01 -0.90
CA ALA A 144 -0.12 16.57 -0.31
C ALA A 144 -0.73 15.65 0.76
N ASP A 145 -1.47 16.27 1.69
CA ASP A 145 -2.10 15.57 2.82
C ASP A 145 -3.27 14.70 2.38
N ILE A 146 -3.79 14.91 1.16
CA ILE A 146 -4.75 14.00 0.54
C ILE A 146 -3.98 13.11 -0.43
N ARG A 147 -4.03 11.81 -0.18
CA ARG A 147 -3.46 10.78 -1.05
C ARG A 147 -4.60 9.99 -1.66
N TYR A 148 -4.64 9.88 -2.98
CA TYR A 148 -5.64 9.07 -3.67
C TYR A 148 -5.16 7.63 -3.75
N ILE A 149 -6.07 6.67 -3.56
CA ILE A 149 -5.74 5.24 -3.58
C ILE A 149 -6.71 4.48 -4.48
N GLY A 150 -6.17 3.44 -5.12
CA GLY A 150 -6.95 2.44 -5.83
C GLY A 150 -6.27 1.10 -5.78
N THR A 151 -7.06 0.04 -5.79
CA THR A 151 -6.57 -1.33 -5.66
C THR A 151 -7.22 -2.27 -6.65
N ALA A 152 -6.54 -3.37 -6.95
CA ALA A 152 -7.08 -4.44 -7.76
C ALA A 152 -6.50 -5.78 -7.30
N LEU A 153 -7.29 -6.85 -7.42
CA LEU A 153 -6.76 -8.20 -7.28
C LEU A 153 -5.96 -8.57 -8.52
N GLY A 154 -4.82 -9.20 -8.31
CA GLY A 154 -4.02 -9.85 -9.32
C GLY A 154 -3.38 -11.10 -8.74
N THR A 155 -2.51 -11.72 -9.52
CA THR A 155 -1.73 -12.87 -9.07
C THR A 155 -0.24 -12.60 -9.24
N MET A 156 0.56 -13.26 -8.39
CA MET A 156 2.01 -13.27 -8.45
C MET A 156 2.54 -14.68 -8.13
N THR A 157 3.65 -15.04 -8.74
CA THR A 157 4.34 -16.31 -8.53
C THR A 157 5.45 -16.09 -7.49
N ILE A 158 5.26 -16.66 -6.30
CA ILE A 158 6.26 -16.57 -5.22
C ILE A 158 7.37 -17.62 -5.39
N PRO A 159 8.53 -17.48 -4.70
CA PRO A 159 9.55 -18.52 -4.68
C PRO A 159 8.95 -19.90 -4.38
N GLY A 160 9.23 -20.88 -5.23
CA GLY A 160 8.59 -22.21 -5.19
C GLY A 160 7.46 -22.42 -6.20
N GLY A 161 7.16 -21.42 -7.05
CA GLY A 161 6.24 -21.57 -8.19
C GLY A 161 4.75 -21.53 -7.81
N LYS A 162 4.41 -21.23 -6.55
CA LYS A 162 3.02 -21.11 -6.09
C LYS A 162 2.42 -19.81 -6.60
N GLN A 163 1.33 -19.90 -7.37
CA GLN A 163 0.51 -18.75 -7.71
C GLN A 163 -0.27 -18.29 -6.48
N THR A 164 -0.14 -17.01 -6.13
CA THR A 164 -0.71 -16.41 -4.91
C THR A 164 -1.53 -15.18 -5.29
N THR A 165 -2.70 -14.99 -4.65
CA THR A 165 -3.49 -13.78 -4.86
C THR A 165 -2.85 -12.61 -4.14
N VAL A 166 -2.65 -11.53 -4.88
CA VAL A 166 -2.12 -10.27 -4.36
C VAL A 166 -3.05 -9.13 -4.68
N ARG A 167 -2.98 -8.08 -3.87
CA ARG A 167 -3.63 -6.82 -4.12
C ARG A 167 -2.61 -5.83 -4.63
N ILE A 168 -2.78 -5.42 -5.87
CA ILE A 168 -2.07 -4.28 -6.44
C ILE A 168 -2.60 -3.01 -5.79
N ILE A 169 -1.70 -2.15 -5.33
CA ILE A 169 -2.00 -0.88 -4.69
C ILE A 169 -1.30 0.22 -5.48
N VAL A 170 -2.07 1.25 -5.86
CA VAL A 170 -1.56 2.49 -6.44
C VAL A 170 -2.01 3.64 -5.55
N VAL A 171 -1.07 4.51 -5.19
CA VAL A 171 -1.34 5.73 -4.45
C VAL A 171 -0.71 6.92 -5.15
N THR A 172 -1.45 8.02 -5.27
CA THR A 172 -0.94 9.29 -5.78
C THR A 172 -1.16 10.42 -4.79
N ALA A 173 -0.30 11.44 -4.83
CA ALA A 173 -0.49 12.68 -4.11
C ALA A 173 0.10 13.84 -4.90
N GLU A 174 -0.56 15.00 -4.89
CA GLU A 174 -0.03 16.22 -5.50
C GLU A 174 1.27 16.65 -4.80
N ALA A 175 2.15 17.34 -5.54
CA ALA A 175 3.34 17.94 -4.96
C ALA A 175 3.04 19.34 -4.40
N LYS A 176 3.39 19.57 -3.13
CA LYS A 176 3.37 20.86 -2.44
C LYS A 176 4.80 21.44 -2.42
#